data_AF-A0A2E8VFF4-F1
#
_entry.id   AF-A0A2E8VFF4-F1
#
_cell.length_a   1.000
_cell.length_b   1.000
_cell.length_c   1.000
_cell.angle_alpha   90.00
_cell.angle_beta   90.00
_cell.angle_gamma   90.00
#
_symmetry.space_group_name_H-M   'P 1'
#
loop_
_entity.id
_entity.type
_entity.pdbx_description
1 polymer ?
#
loop_
_entity_poly.entity_id
_entity_poly.type
_entity_poly.pdbx_seq_one_letter_code
_entity_poly.pdbx_strand_id
1 'polypeptide(L)'
;MDLIIDNIEEAIVNTKKQLKSALPDLKEIFKDVEHYISEEVSIIEASIHEGKSVIPEILYQDIENGNIHLDTIDLVKKRGCVVIRNVFSKSLIDEWNEDLGKYIIENGYYEQCQGKAHLDQYFSSLQASKPQVFGIYWSKPQVKARQDKAMAKTKAWLNNLWVYEKDGNTVFDPNKECTYADRIRRREPGDSTFGLSPHSDAGSVERWIDKGYQKVYRHIFNGN
;
A
#
# COMPACT_ATOMS: atom_id res chain seq x y z
N MET A 1 -29.50 -12.47 4.14
CA MET A 1 -29.82 -11.05 4.38
C MET A 1 -28.66 -10.27 3.79
N ASP A 2 -28.95 -9.31 2.93
CA ASP A 2 -27.91 -8.50 2.32
C ASP A 2 -27.30 -7.57 3.38
N LEU A 3 -25.99 -7.32 3.26
CA LEU A 3 -25.31 -6.37 4.14
C LEU A 3 -25.68 -4.95 3.71
N ILE A 4 -26.31 -4.20 4.60
CA ILE A 4 -26.66 -2.79 4.43
C ILE A 4 -26.07 -2.00 5.60
N ILE A 5 -25.90 -0.69 5.44
CA ILE A 5 -25.22 0.13 6.46
C ILE A 5 -25.84 -0.02 7.87
N ASP A 6 -27.16 -0.15 7.92
CA ASP A 6 -27.93 -0.23 9.17
C ASP A 6 -27.80 -1.57 9.91
N ASN A 7 -27.33 -2.64 9.25
CA ASN A 7 -27.20 -3.97 9.87
C ASN A 7 -25.74 -4.43 10.06
N ILE A 8 -24.76 -3.55 9.86
CA ILE A 8 -23.33 -3.87 10.03
C ILE A 8 -23.04 -4.31 11.47
N GLU A 9 -23.63 -3.67 12.48
CA GLU A 9 -23.40 -4.04 13.88
C GLU A 9 -23.86 -5.47 14.18
N GLU A 10 -25.05 -5.84 13.69
CA GLU A 10 -25.57 -7.20 13.82
C GLU A 10 -24.65 -8.21 13.11
N ALA A 11 -24.18 -7.88 11.89
CA ALA A 11 -23.23 -8.70 11.15
C ALA A 11 -21.91 -8.90 11.91
N ILE A 12 -21.38 -7.85 12.56
CA ILE A 12 -20.18 -7.92 13.41
C ILE A 12 -20.43 -8.84 14.61
N VAL A 13 -21.55 -8.66 15.33
CA VAL A 13 -21.88 -9.47 16.52
C VAL A 13 -22.00 -10.95 16.14
N ASN A 14 -22.71 -11.26 15.06
CA ASN A 14 -22.88 -12.62 14.57
C ASN A 14 -21.55 -13.23 14.12
N THR A 15 -20.72 -12.46 13.40
CA THR A 15 -19.39 -12.90 12.96
C THR A 15 -18.47 -13.16 14.14
N LYS A 16 -18.45 -12.29 15.15
CA LYS A 16 -17.65 -12.51 16.37
C LYS A 16 -18.04 -13.79 17.10
N LYS A 17 -19.35 -14.05 17.24
CA LYS A 17 -19.85 -15.31 17.83
C LYS A 17 -19.38 -16.52 17.01
N GLN A 18 -19.50 -16.44 15.69
CA GLN A 18 -19.07 -17.52 14.78
C GLN A 18 -17.56 -17.78 14.90
N LEU A 19 -16.71 -16.76 14.75
CA LEU A 19 -15.25 -16.91 14.80
C LEU A 19 -14.76 -17.39 16.16
N LYS A 20 -15.34 -16.88 17.26
CA LYS A 20 -14.99 -17.33 18.61
C LYS A 20 -15.33 -18.82 18.84
N SER A 21 -16.41 -19.31 18.25
CA SER A 21 -16.74 -20.75 18.33
C SER A 21 -15.72 -21.64 17.60
N ALA A 22 -15.05 -21.11 16.58
CA ALA A 22 -13.98 -21.79 15.85
C ALA A 22 -12.59 -21.66 16.51
N LEU A 23 -12.45 -20.78 17.51
CA LEU A 23 -11.20 -20.45 18.20
C LEU A 23 -11.39 -20.53 19.73
N PRO A 24 -11.54 -21.74 20.32
CA PRO A 24 -11.76 -21.88 21.76
C PRO A 24 -10.61 -21.30 22.60
N ASP A 25 -9.37 -21.39 22.11
CA ASP A 25 -8.16 -20.92 22.79
C ASP A 25 -7.67 -19.55 22.29
N LEU A 26 -8.59 -18.71 21.79
CA LEU A 26 -8.29 -17.39 21.19
C LEU A 26 -7.28 -16.55 21.98
N LYS A 27 -7.35 -16.56 23.32
CA LYS A 27 -6.44 -15.78 24.16
C LYS A 27 -4.99 -16.25 24.07
N GLU A 28 -4.76 -17.56 24.08
CA GLU A 28 -3.40 -18.11 24.00
C GLU A 28 -2.86 -17.97 22.58
N ILE A 29 -3.69 -18.27 21.56
CA ILE A 29 -3.32 -18.04 20.15
C ILE A 29 -2.94 -16.58 19.92
N PHE A 30 -3.69 -15.64 20.49
CA PHE A 30 -3.37 -14.22 20.36
C PHE A 30 -2.05 -13.85 21.06
N LYS A 31 -1.73 -14.45 22.22
CA LYS A 31 -0.43 -14.24 22.88
C LYS A 31 0.73 -14.76 22.04
N ASP A 32 0.56 -15.89 21.36
CA ASP A 32 1.60 -16.43 20.48
C ASP A 32 1.87 -15.46 19.31
N VAL A 33 0.82 -14.90 18.70
CA VAL A 33 0.94 -13.86 17.67
C VAL A 33 1.57 -12.59 18.24
N GLU A 34 1.13 -12.14 19.42
CA GLU A 34 1.69 -10.96 20.10
C GLU A 34 3.19 -11.13 20.39
N HIS A 35 3.61 -12.31 20.83
CA HIS A 35 5.01 -12.64 21.08
C HIS A 35 5.82 -12.56 19.80
N TYR A 36 5.37 -13.20 18.72
CA TYR A 36 6.03 -13.14 17.41
C TYR A 36 6.19 -11.70 16.89
N ILE A 37 5.12 -10.90 16.98
CA ILE A 37 5.17 -9.49 16.55
C ILE A 37 6.11 -8.68 17.44
N SER A 38 6.14 -8.93 18.75
CA SER A 38 7.04 -8.24 19.69
C SER A 38 8.51 -8.54 19.40
N GLU A 39 8.85 -9.78 19.01
CA GLU A 39 10.19 -10.13 18.55
C GLU A 39 10.58 -9.36 17.29
N GLU A 40 9.68 -9.27 16.30
CA GLU A 40 9.93 -8.49 15.08
C GLU A 40 10.11 -6.99 15.34
N VAL A 41 9.32 -6.42 16.25
CA VAL A 41 9.50 -5.03 16.71
C VAL A 41 10.89 -4.84 17.33
N SER A 42 11.31 -5.76 18.21
CA SER A 42 12.63 -5.70 18.85
C SER A 42 13.78 -5.73 17.83
N ILE A 43 13.65 -6.57 16.79
CA ILE A 43 14.64 -6.64 15.69
C ILE A 43 14.69 -5.31 14.91
N ILE A 44 13.54 -4.70 14.67
CA ILE A 44 13.44 -3.41 13.97
C ILE A 44 14.08 -2.30 14.80
N GLU A 45 13.79 -2.22 16.10
CA GLU A 45 14.37 -1.24 17.01
C GLU A 45 15.90 -1.39 17.11
N ALA A 46 16.39 -2.62 17.23
CA ALA A 46 17.83 -2.88 17.23
C ALA A 46 18.49 -2.41 15.91
N SER A 47 17.86 -2.69 14.77
CA SER A 47 18.36 -2.24 13.46
C SER A 47 18.44 -0.71 13.38
N ILE A 48 17.43 -0.01 13.89
CA ILE A 48 17.40 1.46 13.95
C ILE A 48 18.52 1.99 14.85
N HIS A 49 18.69 1.41 16.04
CA HIS A 49 19.76 1.81 16.97
C HIS A 49 21.16 1.60 16.38
N GLU A 50 21.33 0.56 15.57
CA GLU A 50 22.59 0.28 14.86
C GLU A 50 22.78 1.14 13.59
N GLY A 51 21.82 2.01 13.25
CA GLY A 51 21.86 2.82 12.03
C GLY A 51 21.70 2.02 10.74
N LYS A 52 21.18 0.79 10.81
CA LYS A 52 20.90 -0.05 9.65
C LYS A 52 19.55 0.32 9.04
N SER A 53 19.43 0.24 7.71
CA SER A 53 18.13 0.38 7.06
C SER A 53 17.23 -0.80 7.42
N VAL A 54 16.03 -0.50 7.91
CA VAL A 54 14.98 -1.50 8.20
C VAL A 54 14.29 -1.96 6.91
N ILE A 55 14.12 -1.04 5.96
CA ILE A 55 13.46 -1.31 4.69
C ILE A 55 14.51 -1.86 3.72
N PRO A 56 14.28 -3.04 3.12
CA PRO A 56 15.18 -3.59 2.11
C PRO A 56 15.32 -2.63 0.94
N GLU A 57 16.54 -2.45 0.45
CA GLU A 57 16.82 -1.62 -0.71
C GLU A 57 17.48 -2.44 -1.81
N ILE A 58 17.00 -2.29 -3.05
CA ILE A 58 17.57 -2.94 -4.24
C ILE A 58 17.74 -1.93 -5.37
N LEU A 59 18.68 -2.17 -6.27
CA LEU A 59 18.82 -1.38 -7.49
C LEU A 59 17.89 -1.94 -8.57
N TYR A 60 17.26 -1.06 -9.35
CA TYR A 60 16.49 -1.47 -10.53
C TYR A 60 17.33 -2.31 -11.51
N GLN A 61 18.63 -2.02 -11.64
CA GLN A 61 19.53 -2.77 -12.51
C GLN A 61 19.62 -4.25 -12.12
N ASP A 62 19.51 -4.58 -10.83
CA ASP A 62 19.54 -5.97 -10.36
C ASP A 62 18.25 -6.71 -10.73
N ILE A 63 17.11 -6.01 -10.73
CA ILE A 63 15.84 -6.55 -11.27
C ILE A 63 16.01 -6.82 -12.77
N GLU A 64 16.54 -5.86 -13.53
CA GLU A 64 16.70 -5.98 -14.97
C GLU A 64 17.63 -7.13 -15.36
N ASN A 65 18.70 -7.35 -14.59
CA ASN A 65 19.68 -8.39 -14.84
C ASN A 65 19.29 -9.75 -14.24
N GLY A 66 18.24 -9.82 -13.42
CA GLY A 66 17.85 -11.05 -12.70
C GLY A 66 18.82 -11.43 -11.58
N ASN A 67 19.51 -10.46 -10.99
CA ASN A 67 20.61 -10.65 -10.04
C ASN A 67 20.23 -10.31 -8.59
N ILE A 68 19.01 -10.65 -8.17
CA ILE A 68 18.57 -10.43 -6.79
C ILE A 68 18.75 -11.72 -6.00
N HIS A 69 19.53 -11.64 -4.92
CA HIS A 69 19.75 -12.78 -4.02
C HIS A 69 18.45 -13.22 -3.34
N LEU A 70 18.33 -14.54 -3.11
CA LEU A 70 17.18 -15.13 -2.41
C LEU A 70 16.99 -14.54 -1.01
N ASP A 71 18.08 -14.31 -0.27
CA ASP A 71 18.02 -13.70 1.07
C ASP A 71 17.38 -12.30 1.03
N THR A 72 17.62 -11.53 -0.03
CA THR A 72 16.99 -10.22 -0.23
C THR A 72 15.50 -10.39 -0.52
N ILE A 73 15.12 -11.38 -1.34
CA ILE A 73 13.72 -11.68 -1.63
C ILE A 73 12.98 -12.09 -0.34
N ASP A 74 13.58 -12.97 0.46
CA ASP A 74 13.01 -13.41 1.73
C ASP A 74 12.87 -12.26 2.72
N LEU A 75 13.85 -11.36 2.76
CA LEU A 75 13.76 -10.15 3.58
C LEU A 75 12.65 -9.22 3.10
N VAL A 76 12.47 -9.03 1.79
CA VAL A 76 11.36 -8.24 1.22
C VAL A 76 10.01 -8.85 1.61
N LYS A 77 9.87 -10.18 1.49
CA LYS A 77 8.63 -10.89 1.89
C LYS A 77 8.38 -10.79 3.39
N LYS A 78 9.44 -10.88 4.21
CA LYS A 78 9.37 -10.73 5.67
C LYS A 78 8.98 -9.31 6.09
N ARG A 79 9.54 -8.28 5.45
CA ARG A 79 9.28 -6.87 5.77
C ARG A 79 8.01 -6.31 5.12
N GLY A 80 7.49 -6.97 4.09
CA GLY A 80 6.30 -6.54 3.35
C GLY A 80 6.48 -5.22 2.59
N CYS A 81 7.72 -4.75 2.43
CA CYS A 81 8.05 -3.50 1.75
C CYS A 81 9.47 -3.54 1.18
N VAL A 82 9.74 -2.67 0.20
CA VAL A 82 11.06 -2.55 -0.45
C VAL A 82 11.21 -1.17 -1.07
N VAL A 83 12.42 -0.62 -1.03
CA VAL A 83 12.81 0.55 -1.85
C VAL A 83 13.55 0.06 -3.09
N ILE A 84 13.05 0.42 -4.26
CA ILE A 84 13.70 0.12 -5.54
C ILE A 84 14.33 1.41 -6.04
N ARG A 85 15.65 1.48 -5.94
CA ARG A 85 16.44 2.65 -6.31
C ARG A 85 16.66 2.69 -7.81
N ASN A 86 16.67 3.90 -8.37
CA ASN A 86 17.03 4.18 -9.76
C ASN A 86 16.15 3.46 -10.81
N VAL A 87 14.85 3.24 -10.52
CA VAL A 87 13.86 2.81 -11.54
C VAL A 87 13.83 3.81 -12.71
N PHE A 88 13.93 5.09 -12.38
CA PHE A 88 14.09 6.19 -13.33
C PHE A 88 15.32 7.00 -12.96
N SER A 89 15.95 7.63 -13.95
CA SER A 89 17.05 8.54 -13.71
C SER A 89 16.56 9.80 -12.99
N LYS A 90 17.43 10.42 -12.21
CA LYS A 90 17.12 11.69 -11.54
C LYS A 90 16.71 12.78 -12.56
N SER A 91 17.40 12.88 -13.68
CA SER A 91 17.11 13.89 -14.72
C SER A 91 15.70 13.75 -15.31
N LEU A 92 15.25 12.51 -15.54
CA LEU A 92 13.89 12.25 -16.04
C LEU A 92 12.83 12.61 -14.99
N ILE A 93 13.09 12.29 -13.72
CA ILE A 93 12.20 12.66 -12.61
C ILE A 93 12.14 14.18 -12.44
N ASP A 94 13.26 14.89 -12.58
CA ASP A 94 13.30 16.36 -12.52
C ASP A 94 12.44 16.97 -13.64
N GLU A 95 12.58 16.48 -14.89
CA GLU A 95 11.74 16.90 -16.04
C GLU A 95 10.26 16.66 -15.75
N TRP A 96 9.89 15.45 -15.33
CA TRP A 96 8.50 15.10 -15.02
C TRP A 96 7.91 15.94 -13.88
N ASN A 97 8.71 16.27 -12.87
CA ASN A 97 8.28 17.12 -11.78
C ASN A 97 8.05 18.58 -12.24
N GLU A 98 8.90 19.09 -13.13
CA GLU A 98 8.73 20.42 -13.73
C GLU A 98 7.50 20.48 -14.63
N ASP A 99 7.34 19.51 -15.53
CA ASP A 99 6.19 19.36 -16.42
C ASP A 99 4.87 19.29 -15.63
N LEU A 100 4.88 18.54 -14.52
CA LEU A 100 3.72 18.44 -13.65
C LEU A 100 3.40 19.78 -12.95
N GLY A 101 4.42 20.50 -12.52
CA GLY A 101 4.28 21.85 -11.95
C GLY A 101 3.67 22.83 -12.95
N LYS A 102 4.20 22.85 -14.19
CA LYS A 102 3.64 23.64 -15.30
C LYS A 102 2.19 23.28 -15.57
N TYR A 103 1.89 21.98 -15.67
CA TYR A 103 0.53 21.50 -15.89
C TYR A 103 -0.45 22.00 -14.81
N ILE A 104 -0.05 21.97 -13.53
CA ILE A 104 -0.88 22.48 -12.42
C ILE A 104 -1.15 23.99 -12.56
N ILE A 105 -0.12 24.77 -12.91
CA ILE A 105 -0.20 26.24 -12.98
C ILE A 105 -0.95 26.71 -14.22
N GLU A 106 -0.61 26.20 -15.41
CA GLU A 106 -1.20 26.60 -16.69
C GLU A 106 -2.70 26.30 -16.76
N ASN A 107 -3.16 25.28 -16.03
CA ASN A 107 -4.58 24.94 -15.93
C ASN A 107 -5.29 25.68 -14.79
N GLY A 108 -4.62 26.56 -14.03
CA GLY A 108 -5.22 27.32 -12.93
C GLY A 108 -5.80 26.40 -11.82
N TYR A 109 -5.12 25.28 -11.54
CA TYR A 109 -5.67 24.27 -10.62
C TYR A 109 -5.90 24.82 -9.21
N TYR A 110 -4.99 25.68 -8.73
CA TYR A 110 -5.08 26.26 -7.38
C TYR A 110 -6.35 27.11 -7.21
N GLU A 111 -6.69 27.93 -8.21
CA GLU A 111 -7.88 28.76 -8.23
C GLU A 111 -9.15 27.90 -8.30
N GLN A 112 -9.14 26.86 -9.14
CA GLN A 112 -10.27 25.93 -9.27
C GLN A 112 -10.54 25.12 -8.00
N CYS A 113 -9.52 24.83 -7.19
CA CYS A 113 -9.66 24.08 -5.94
C CYS A 113 -10.35 24.89 -4.84
N GLN A 114 -10.19 26.22 -4.81
CA GLN A 114 -10.81 27.05 -3.77
C GLN A 114 -12.35 26.92 -3.76
N GLY A 115 -12.97 26.76 -4.93
CA GLY A 115 -14.42 26.52 -5.04
C GLY A 115 -14.88 25.09 -4.71
N LYS A 116 -13.96 24.13 -4.59
CA LYS A 116 -14.25 22.69 -4.47
C LYS A 116 -13.81 22.07 -3.14
N ALA A 117 -13.37 22.89 -2.17
CA ALA A 117 -12.88 22.42 -0.87
C ALA A 117 -13.89 21.55 -0.09
N HIS A 118 -15.18 21.62 -0.41
CA HIS A 118 -16.23 20.82 0.22
C HIS A 118 -16.33 19.37 -0.30
N LEU A 119 -15.66 19.03 -1.42
CA LEU A 119 -15.80 17.73 -2.10
C LEU A 119 -14.83 16.65 -1.58
N ASP A 120 -13.71 17.02 -0.96
CA ASP A 120 -12.75 16.08 -0.36
C ASP A 120 -12.73 16.24 1.16
N GLN A 121 -13.73 15.63 1.83
CA GLN A 121 -13.84 15.66 3.29
C GLN A 121 -12.90 14.66 3.97
N TYR A 122 -12.32 13.72 3.23
CA TYR A 122 -11.42 12.70 3.77
C TYR A 122 -10.12 13.31 4.27
N PHE A 123 -9.69 14.42 3.67
CA PHE A 123 -8.52 15.21 4.08
C PHE A 123 -8.89 16.60 4.64
N SER A 124 -10.14 16.80 5.07
CA SER A 124 -10.65 18.11 5.54
C SER A 124 -9.88 18.70 6.74
N SER A 125 -9.10 17.90 7.46
CA SER A 125 -8.21 18.35 8.54
C SER A 125 -6.94 19.07 8.06
N LEU A 126 -6.64 19.05 6.75
CA LEU A 126 -5.50 19.76 6.15
C LEU A 126 -5.86 21.25 5.93
N GLN A 127 -5.69 22.08 6.96
CA GLN A 127 -5.88 23.55 6.92
C GLN A 127 -4.85 24.32 6.07
N ALA A 128 -4.18 23.68 5.11
CA ALA A 128 -3.20 24.35 4.26
C ALA A 128 -3.89 25.17 3.16
N SER A 129 -3.37 26.37 2.89
CA SER A 129 -3.85 27.25 1.80
C SER A 129 -3.64 26.66 0.40
N LYS A 130 -2.80 25.62 0.29
CA LYS A 130 -2.60 24.80 -0.91
C LYS A 130 -2.88 23.33 -0.59
N PRO A 131 -3.59 22.59 -1.47
CA PRO A 131 -3.82 21.17 -1.26
C PRO A 131 -2.48 20.41 -1.34
N GLN A 132 -2.29 19.41 -0.47
CA GLN A 132 -1.13 18.51 -0.53
C GLN A 132 -1.37 17.31 -1.46
N VAL A 133 -2.63 16.90 -1.59
CA VAL A 133 -3.08 15.83 -2.50
C VAL A 133 -3.84 16.47 -3.65
N PHE A 134 -3.47 16.15 -4.88
CA PHE A 134 -4.09 16.73 -6.08
C PHE A 134 -4.90 15.65 -6.79
N GLY A 135 -6.17 15.95 -7.06
CA GLY A 135 -7.10 15.14 -7.85
C GLY A 135 -6.76 15.13 -9.35
N ILE A 136 -5.48 14.98 -9.68
CA ILE A 136 -4.95 14.96 -11.04
C ILE A 136 -4.56 13.53 -11.35
N TYR A 137 -5.09 12.99 -12.44
CA TYR A 137 -4.94 11.58 -12.81
C TYR A 137 -4.25 11.38 -14.15
N TRP A 138 -4.32 12.37 -15.05
CA TRP A 138 -4.00 12.21 -16.47
C TRP A 138 -2.92 13.17 -16.98
N SER A 139 -2.09 13.71 -16.08
CA SER A 139 -0.95 14.50 -16.53
C SER A 139 0.00 13.63 -17.37
N LYS A 140 0.66 14.25 -18.36
CA LYS A 140 1.62 13.54 -19.22
C LYS A 140 2.70 12.81 -18.41
N PRO A 141 3.30 13.39 -17.34
CA PRO A 141 4.22 12.66 -16.47
C PRO A 141 3.63 11.40 -15.82
N GLN A 142 2.40 11.46 -15.28
CA GLN A 142 1.76 10.30 -14.67
C GLN A 142 1.53 9.17 -15.68
N VAL A 143 1.03 9.50 -16.87
CA VAL A 143 0.78 8.51 -17.92
C VAL A 143 2.08 7.89 -18.41
N LYS A 144 3.11 8.71 -18.67
CA LYS A 144 4.46 8.24 -19.05
C LYS A 144 5.04 7.28 -18.00
N ALA A 145 5.02 7.67 -16.73
CA ALA A 145 5.59 6.86 -15.65
C ALA A 145 4.89 5.50 -15.51
N ARG A 146 3.55 5.45 -15.68
CA ARG A 146 2.77 4.21 -15.56
C ARG A 146 3.05 3.22 -16.69
N GLN A 147 3.21 3.70 -17.92
CA GLN A 147 3.39 2.85 -19.10
C GLN A 147 4.87 2.56 -19.42
N ASP A 148 5.80 3.11 -18.65
CA ASP A 148 7.22 2.91 -18.90
C ASP A 148 7.64 1.44 -18.69
N LYS A 149 8.58 0.97 -19.51
CA LYS A 149 9.08 -0.41 -19.46
C LYS A 149 9.77 -0.73 -18.13
N ALA A 150 10.50 0.22 -17.55
CA ALA A 150 11.16 0.03 -16.26
C ALA A 150 10.12 -0.18 -15.15
N MET A 151 9.05 0.62 -15.14
CA MET A 151 7.92 0.43 -14.22
C MET A 151 7.26 -0.93 -14.41
N ALA A 152 6.96 -1.32 -15.65
CA ALA A 152 6.36 -2.61 -15.94
C ALA A 152 7.22 -3.78 -15.44
N LYS A 153 8.53 -3.76 -15.67
CA LYS A 153 9.47 -4.77 -15.16
C LYS A 153 9.51 -4.80 -13.63
N THR A 154 9.60 -3.64 -12.99
CA THR A 154 9.58 -3.52 -11.53
C THR A 154 8.32 -4.13 -10.92
N LYS A 155 7.15 -3.83 -11.49
CA LYS A 155 5.88 -4.35 -10.99
C LYS A 155 5.71 -5.84 -11.26
N ALA A 156 6.13 -6.32 -12.43
CA ALA A 156 6.16 -7.75 -12.70
C ALA A 156 7.05 -8.49 -11.70
N TRP A 157 8.23 -7.95 -11.37
CA TRP A 157 9.09 -8.53 -10.34
C TRP A 157 8.39 -8.61 -8.97
N LEU A 158 7.76 -7.52 -8.52
CA LEU A 158 7.00 -7.51 -7.25
C LEU A 158 5.85 -8.53 -7.25
N ASN A 159 5.11 -8.62 -8.35
CA ASN A 159 3.99 -9.55 -8.50
C ASN A 159 4.44 -11.01 -8.46
N ASN A 160 5.62 -11.32 -9.01
CA ASN A 160 6.20 -12.67 -8.97
C ASN A 160 6.68 -13.11 -7.57
N LEU A 161 6.69 -12.21 -6.56
CA LEU A 161 6.98 -12.59 -5.17
C LEU A 161 5.80 -13.32 -4.49
N TRP A 162 4.60 -13.15 -5.04
CA TRP A 162 3.37 -13.79 -4.55
C TRP A 162 3.26 -15.22 -5.04
N VAL A 163 2.51 -16.03 -4.29
CA VAL A 163 2.05 -17.33 -4.78
C VAL A 163 0.79 -17.08 -5.63
N TYR A 164 0.98 -17.00 -6.95
CA TYR A 164 -0.11 -16.74 -7.91
C TYR A 164 -0.63 -18.01 -8.60
N GLU A 165 0.06 -19.14 -8.48
CA GLU A 165 -0.42 -20.46 -8.89
C GLU A 165 -0.65 -21.33 -7.66
N LYS A 166 -1.85 -21.91 -7.57
CA LYS A 166 -2.21 -22.81 -6.48
C LYS A 166 -3.25 -23.82 -6.91
N ASP A 167 -3.03 -25.09 -6.59
CA ASP A 167 -3.97 -26.20 -6.84
C ASP A 167 -4.42 -26.28 -8.32
N GLY A 168 -3.48 -26.03 -9.25
CA GLY A 168 -3.73 -26.01 -10.69
C GLY A 168 -4.47 -24.77 -11.22
N ASN A 169 -4.72 -23.76 -10.37
CA ASN A 169 -5.36 -22.51 -10.75
C ASN A 169 -4.37 -21.33 -10.71
N THR A 170 -4.38 -20.52 -11.76
CA THR A 170 -3.67 -19.23 -11.81
C THR A 170 -4.62 -18.13 -11.32
N VAL A 171 -4.29 -17.48 -10.20
CA VAL A 171 -5.10 -16.43 -9.57
C VAL A 171 -4.98 -15.11 -10.34
N PHE A 172 -3.78 -14.80 -10.84
CA PHE A 172 -3.50 -13.67 -11.72
C PHE A 172 -2.22 -13.93 -12.54
N ASP A 173 -2.05 -13.24 -13.66
CA ASP A 173 -0.81 -13.25 -14.44
C ASP A 173 0.14 -12.16 -13.88
N PRO A 174 1.25 -12.53 -13.22
CA PRO A 174 2.12 -11.57 -12.55
C PRO A 174 2.85 -10.64 -13.54
N ASN A 175 2.92 -11.01 -14.81
CA ASN A 175 3.61 -10.26 -15.85
C ASN A 175 2.67 -9.33 -16.64
N LYS A 176 1.37 -9.31 -16.29
CA LYS A 176 0.38 -8.42 -16.90
C LYS A 176 -0.34 -7.64 -15.82
N GLU A 177 -0.16 -6.33 -15.83
CA GLU A 177 -0.79 -5.44 -14.86
C GLU A 177 -1.78 -4.49 -15.55
N CYS A 178 -2.89 -4.22 -14.87
CA CYS A 178 -3.79 -3.14 -15.22
C CYS A 178 -3.25 -1.80 -14.68
N THR A 179 -3.38 -0.72 -15.45
CA THR A 179 -3.04 0.61 -14.94
C THR A 179 -4.11 1.10 -13.97
N TYR A 180 -3.73 1.32 -12.71
CA TYR A 180 -4.53 2.04 -11.73
C TYR A 180 -4.15 3.53 -11.72
N ALA A 181 -5.07 4.39 -12.14
CA ALA A 181 -4.84 5.84 -12.19
C ALA A 181 -5.14 6.48 -10.84
N ASP A 182 -4.07 6.86 -10.13
CA ASP A 182 -4.17 7.54 -8.83
C ASP A 182 -3.75 9.02 -8.89
N ARG A 183 -3.98 9.72 -7.79
CA ARG A 183 -3.63 11.11 -7.49
C ARG A 183 -2.11 11.29 -7.36
N ILE A 184 -1.70 12.53 -7.21
CA ILE A 184 -0.33 12.90 -6.85
C ILE A 184 -0.32 13.59 -5.49
N ARG A 185 0.84 13.58 -4.83
CA ARG A 185 1.09 14.35 -3.63
C ARG A 185 2.26 15.30 -3.86
N ARG A 186 2.09 16.58 -3.53
CA ARG A 186 3.16 17.59 -3.50
C ARG A 186 3.10 18.28 -2.14
N ARG A 187 4.23 18.29 -1.43
CA ARG A 187 4.37 18.93 -0.11
C ARG A 187 5.44 20.00 -0.21
N GLU A 188 5.15 21.15 0.35
CA GLU A 188 6.11 22.25 0.46
C GLU A 188 6.96 22.07 1.73
N PRO A 189 8.20 22.57 1.74
CA PRO A 189 8.99 22.65 2.97
C PRO A 189 8.20 23.36 4.08
N GLY A 190 8.13 22.75 5.26
CA GLY A 190 7.38 23.28 6.41
C GLY A 190 5.95 22.73 6.57
N ASP A 191 5.43 21.96 5.61
CA ASP A 191 4.17 21.23 5.76
C ASP A 191 4.26 20.22 6.92
N SER A 192 3.58 20.50 8.04
CA SER A 192 3.61 19.68 9.26
C SER A 192 2.39 18.77 9.45
N THR A 193 1.38 18.89 8.60
CA THR A 193 0.16 18.08 8.69
C THR A 193 0.44 16.65 8.23
N PHE A 194 0.53 15.72 9.19
CA PHE A 194 0.41 14.29 8.91
C PHE A 194 -1.05 14.01 8.59
N GLY A 195 -1.39 13.92 7.30
CA GLY A 195 -2.79 13.78 6.87
C GLY A 195 -3.48 12.49 7.32
N LEU A 196 -2.76 11.48 7.84
CA LEU A 196 -3.33 10.17 8.24
C LEU A 196 -2.50 9.55 9.38
N SER A 197 -3.19 8.96 10.37
CA SER A 197 -2.60 8.03 11.35
C SER A 197 -2.25 6.69 10.68
N PRO A 198 -1.45 5.80 11.31
CA PRO A 198 -1.24 4.45 10.79
C PRO A 198 -2.57 3.75 10.50
N HIS A 199 -2.70 3.19 9.29
CA HIS A 199 -3.91 2.53 8.80
C HIS A 199 -3.53 1.47 7.75
N SER A 200 -4.52 0.68 7.31
CA SER A 200 -4.39 -0.24 6.18
C SER A 200 -5.53 0.03 5.20
N ASP A 201 -5.21 0.15 3.93
CA ASP A 201 -6.19 0.27 2.84
C ASP A 201 -6.80 -1.09 2.47
N ALA A 202 -7.62 -1.13 1.41
CA ALA A 202 -8.25 -2.33 0.89
C ALA A 202 -9.05 -3.08 1.98
N GLY A 203 -10.11 -2.44 2.46
CA GLY A 203 -11.08 -3.01 3.40
C GLY A 203 -10.76 -2.74 4.87
N SER A 204 -11.83 -2.58 5.65
CA SER A 204 -11.83 -2.44 7.10
C SER A 204 -12.64 -3.59 7.69
N VAL A 205 -13.90 -3.35 8.10
CA VAL A 205 -14.80 -4.36 8.68
C VAL A 205 -14.95 -5.61 7.81
N GLU A 206 -14.84 -5.45 6.49
CA GLU A 206 -14.89 -6.52 5.49
C GLU A 206 -13.85 -7.61 5.75
N ARG A 207 -12.67 -7.26 6.28
CA ARG A 207 -11.62 -8.24 6.64
C ARG A 207 -12.10 -9.28 7.64
N TRP A 208 -13.14 -8.96 8.41
CA TRP A 208 -13.77 -9.87 9.37
C TRP A 208 -15.07 -10.47 8.85
N ILE A 209 -15.97 -9.65 8.30
CA ILE A 209 -17.35 -10.09 8.00
C ILE A 209 -17.50 -10.72 6.61
N ASP A 210 -16.65 -10.35 5.65
CA ASP A 210 -16.71 -10.88 4.30
C ASP A 210 -16.12 -12.30 4.21
N LYS A 211 -16.81 -13.17 3.48
CA LYS A 211 -16.40 -14.57 3.32
C LYS A 211 -15.19 -14.73 2.39
N GLY A 212 -14.96 -13.79 1.47
CA GLY A 212 -13.74 -13.74 0.67
C GLY A 212 -12.51 -13.49 1.54
N TYR A 213 -12.54 -12.44 2.37
CA TYR A 213 -11.46 -12.15 3.33
C TYR A 213 -11.27 -13.26 4.36
N GLN A 214 -12.35 -13.86 4.89
CA GLN A 214 -12.22 -15.00 5.80
C GLN A 214 -11.47 -16.18 5.16
N LYS A 215 -11.61 -16.41 3.84
CA LYS A 215 -10.83 -17.44 3.14
C LYS A 215 -9.35 -17.07 3.02
N VAL A 216 -9.04 -15.79 2.81
CA VAL A 216 -7.65 -15.29 2.79
C VAL A 216 -6.99 -15.52 4.15
N TYR A 217 -7.64 -15.09 5.22
CA TYR A 217 -7.14 -15.19 6.60
C TYR A 217 -7.53 -16.47 7.33
N ARG A 218 -7.92 -17.53 6.61
CA ARG A 218 -8.42 -18.78 7.20
C ARG A 218 -7.47 -19.43 8.19
N HIS A 219 -6.15 -19.28 8.02
CA HIS A 219 -5.17 -19.82 8.95
C HIS A 219 -5.23 -19.10 10.30
N ILE A 220 -5.29 -17.75 10.27
CA ILE A 220 -5.50 -16.91 11.46
C ILE A 220 -6.83 -17.25 12.14
N PHE A 221 -7.92 -17.33 11.37
CA PHE A 221 -9.26 -17.59 11.92
C PHE A 221 -9.47 -19.05 12.39
N ASN A 222 -8.55 -19.96 12.08
CA ASN A 222 -8.57 -21.35 12.54
C ASN A 222 -7.46 -21.65 13.57
N GLY A 223 -6.64 -20.66 13.94
CA GLY A 223 -5.62 -20.82 14.99
C GLY A 223 -4.38 -21.60 14.55
N ASN A 224 -4.10 -21.62 13.24
CA ASN A 224 -2.93 -22.29 12.66
C ASN A 224 -1.80 -21.31 12.34
#